data_AF-A0A944NB37-F1
#
_entry.id   AF-A0A944NB37-F1
#
_cell.length_a   1.000
_cell.length_b   1.000
_cell.length_c   1.000
_cell.angle_alpha   90.00
_cell.angle_beta   90.00
_cell.angle_gamma   90.00
#
_symmetry.space_group_name_H-M   'P 1'
#
loop_
_entity.id
_entity.type
_entity.pdbx_description
1 polymer ?
#
loop_
_entity_poly.entity_id
_entity_poly.type
_entity_poly.pdbx_seq_one_letter_code
_entity_poly.pdbx_strand_id
1 'polypeptide(L)'
;MWLLEASTFAKDIDNTFLFIVAVSAFFLIAITVFMISCIFLYSKKRNATPTDVHGNTTLEIVWIIIPVVLTSFMFYYGWIDYIKTRQVPDNAMEIKVDAGMWWWKFTYPNGLEQGSDQGLTVPVNSPIYLPLHSVDVVHSFSIPAFRIKMDVMPKPEGAKLNYSWFEATKVGDFDIYCAEYCGINHAQMITKVHVLPKAEFEKWYQQATNDLSSANTDGGKSNGKKLFALKGCIGCHSTDGTKRVGPSLKGLSIGSNRKVVTAGKLRTIQIDQSYLEQSLTKPNIDLVEGFTPIMPPQQLTDQERQALIDYLLSL
;
A
#
# COMPACT_ATOMS: atom_id res chain seq x y z
N MET A 1 16.65 -15.99 1.66
CA MET A 1 15.23 -15.63 1.59
C MET A 1 14.76 -15.86 0.14
N TRP A 2 13.54 -16.35 -0.11
CA TRP A 2 13.12 -16.78 -1.46
C TRP A 2 12.68 -15.64 -2.38
N LEU A 3 12.54 -14.42 -1.85
CA LEU A 3 12.10 -13.25 -2.60
C LEU A 3 13.29 -12.41 -3.05
N LEU A 4 13.23 -11.98 -4.29
CA LEU A 4 14.26 -11.16 -4.93
C LEU A 4 14.42 -9.82 -4.20
N GLU A 5 15.65 -9.49 -3.82
CA GLU A 5 16.03 -8.22 -3.20
C GLU A 5 16.03 -7.11 -4.25
N ALA A 6 15.11 -6.13 -4.15
CA ALA A 6 14.94 -5.08 -5.16
C ALA A 6 14.86 -3.65 -4.59
N SER A 7 15.25 -3.45 -3.34
CA SER A 7 15.43 -2.12 -2.72
C SER A 7 16.78 -1.99 -2.04
N THR A 8 17.16 -0.76 -1.68
CA THR A 8 18.36 -0.47 -0.89
C THR A 8 18.33 -1.08 0.52
N PHE A 9 17.15 -1.41 1.06
CA PHE A 9 17.03 -2.03 2.39
C PHE A 9 17.01 -3.55 2.36
N ALA A 10 16.61 -4.15 1.23
CA ALA A 10 16.21 -5.55 1.19
C ALA A 10 17.32 -6.48 1.68
N LYS A 11 18.56 -6.24 1.24
CA LYS A 11 19.72 -7.04 1.64
C LYS A 11 20.06 -6.91 3.13
N ASP A 12 19.99 -5.69 3.68
CA ASP A 12 20.30 -5.43 5.08
C ASP A 12 19.28 -6.12 6.00
N ILE A 13 18.00 -6.00 5.68
CA ILE A 13 16.91 -6.68 6.38
C ILE A 13 17.04 -8.21 6.28
N ASP A 14 17.39 -8.73 5.10
CA ASP A 14 17.59 -10.17 4.91
C ASP A 14 18.77 -10.71 5.73
N ASN A 15 19.88 -9.96 5.81
CA ASN A 15 21.02 -10.32 6.65
C ASN A 15 20.65 -10.32 8.14
N THR A 16 19.92 -9.28 8.60
CA THR A 16 19.39 -9.20 9.97
C THR A 16 18.48 -10.39 10.27
N PHE A 17 17.57 -10.73 9.36
CA PHE A 17 16.68 -11.87 9.52
C PHE A 17 17.45 -13.20 9.55
N LEU A 18 18.41 -13.41 8.64
CA LEU A 18 19.22 -14.62 8.60
C LEU A 18 20.08 -14.80 9.85
N PHE A 19 20.64 -13.70 10.38
CA PHE A 19 21.37 -13.72 11.64
C PHE A 19 20.47 -14.18 12.80
N ILE A 20 19.28 -13.59 12.94
CA ILE A 20 18.31 -13.97 13.97
C ILE A 20 17.92 -15.43 13.83
N VAL A 21 17.58 -15.88 12.61
CA VAL A 21 17.20 -17.28 12.33
C VAL A 21 18.34 -18.25 12.67
N ALA A 22 19.59 -17.92 12.33
CA ALA A 22 20.74 -18.76 12.63
C ALA A 22 20.95 -18.91 14.15
N VAL A 23 20.86 -17.80 14.90
CA VAL A 23 20.95 -17.81 16.37
C VAL A 23 19.81 -18.62 16.97
N SER A 24 18.57 -18.40 16.54
CA SER A 24 17.41 -19.17 17.01
C SER A 24 17.53 -20.66 16.70
N ALA A 25 17.97 -21.02 15.50
CA ALA A 25 18.18 -22.41 15.11
C ALA A 25 19.28 -23.09 15.95
N PHE A 26 20.38 -22.38 16.22
CA PHE A 26 21.43 -22.86 17.11
C PHE A 26 20.89 -23.20 18.50
N PHE A 27 20.18 -22.27 19.14
CA PHE A 27 19.62 -22.51 20.47
C PHE A 27 18.54 -23.59 20.47
N LEU A 28 17.67 -23.62 19.46
CA LEU A 28 16.67 -24.67 19.31
C LEU A 28 17.33 -26.05 19.27
N ILE A 29 18.37 -26.23 18.44
CA ILE A 29 19.09 -27.50 18.33
C ILE A 29 19.81 -27.82 19.64
N ALA A 30 20.56 -26.87 20.20
CA ALA A 30 21.35 -27.08 21.42
C ALA A 30 20.47 -27.48 22.61
N ILE A 31 19.37 -26.75 22.84
CA ILE A 31 18.41 -27.05 23.92
C ILE A 31 17.73 -28.38 23.67
N THR A 32 17.31 -28.67 22.44
CA THR A 32 16.66 -29.94 22.10
C THR A 32 17.60 -31.13 22.33
N VAL A 33 18.85 -31.05 21.86
CA VAL A 33 19.85 -32.09 22.07
C VAL A 33 20.16 -32.26 23.56
N PHE A 34 20.28 -31.16 24.31
CA PHE A 34 20.47 -31.21 25.75
C PHE A 34 19.30 -31.89 26.46
N MET A 35 18.06 -31.51 26.15
CA MET A 35 16.85 -32.13 26.72
C MET A 35 16.77 -33.62 26.40
N ILE A 36 16.99 -34.01 25.14
CA ILE A 36 17.01 -35.41 24.72
C ILE A 36 18.12 -36.18 25.46
N SER A 37 19.32 -35.59 25.57
CA SER A 37 20.43 -36.19 26.31
C SER A 37 20.06 -36.38 27.78
N CYS A 38 19.40 -35.40 28.40
CA CYS A 38 18.94 -35.52 29.78
C CYS A 38 17.91 -36.63 29.97
N ILE A 39 16.95 -36.78 29.04
CA ILE A 39 15.97 -37.88 29.07
C ILE A 39 16.68 -39.24 29.05
N PHE A 40 17.70 -39.42 28.20
CA PHE A 40 18.40 -40.70 28.10
C PHE A 40 19.39 -40.94 29.24
N LEU A 41 20.22 -39.95 29.56
CA LEU A 41 21.30 -40.06 30.54
C LEU A 41 20.76 -40.08 31.97
N TYR A 42 19.77 -39.25 32.29
CA TYR A 42 19.21 -39.10 33.63
C TYR A 42 17.86 -39.83 33.82
N SER A 43 17.55 -40.81 32.97
CA SER A 43 16.38 -41.67 33.16
C SER A 43 16.43 -42.41 34.51
N LYS A 44 15.26 -42.60 35.15
CA LYS A 44 15.11 -43.34 36.42
C LYS A 44 15.71 -44.76 36.36
N LYS A 45 15.68 -45.39 35.18
CA LYS A 45 16.28 -46.71 34.95
C LYS A 45 17.80 -46.70 35.13
N ARG A 46 18.48 -45.61 34.77
CA ARG A 46 19.94 -45.45 34.90
C ARG A 46 20.35 -44.79 36.22
N ASN A 47 19.53 -43.86 36.71
CA ASN A 47 19.78 -43.13 37.96
C ASN A 47 18.56 -43.26 38.88
N ALA A 48 18.57 -44.28 39.74
CA ALA A 48 17.43 -44.59 40.60
C ALA A 48 17.21 -43.55 41.71
N THR A 49 18.28 -42.92 42.19
CA THR A 49 18.27 -41.88 43.22
C THR A 49 18.82 -40.57 42.65
N PRO A 50 18.05 -39.47 42.63
CA PRO A 50 18.53 -38.18 42.14
C PRO A 50 19.52 -37.55 43.13
N THR A 51 20.46 -36.77 42.60
CA THR A 51 21.31 -35.88 43.42
C THR A 51 20.52 -34.63 43.80
N ASP A 52 20.60 -34.20 45.06
CA ASP A 52 19.94 -32.99 45.54
C ASP A 52 20.83 -31.76 45.29
N VAL A 53 20.46 -30.94 44.30
CA VAL A 53 21.21 -29.74 43.90
C VAL A 53 20.25 -28.56 43.91
N HIS A 54 20.53 -27.55 44.74
CA HIS A 54 19.65 -26.38 44.91
C HIS A 54 20.02 -25.16 44.05
N GLY A 55 21.21 -25.13 43.43
CA GLY A 55 21.58 -24.03 42.55
C GLY A 55 23.06 -23.99 42.19
N ASN A 56 23.40 -23.07 41.29
CA ASN A 56 24.76 -22.76 40.93
C ASN A 56 24.84 -21.30 40.48
N THR A 57 25.29 -20.42 41.36
CA THR A 57 25.39 -18.97 41.10
C THR A 57 26.25 -18.65 39.88
N THR A 58 27.28 -19.45 39.60
CA THR A 58 28.13 -19.23 38.41
C THR A 58 27.33 -19.52 37.13
N LEU A 59 26.58 -20.61 37.10
CA LEU A 59 25.72 -20.96 35.96
C LEU A 59 24.62 -19.92 35.76
N GLU A 60 24.04 -19.43 36.87
CA GLU A 60 23.04 -18.36 36.87
C GLU A 60 23.58 -17.06 36.25
N ILE A 61 24.77 -16.63 36.65
CA ILE A 61 25.41 -15.44 36.08
C ILE A 61 25.66 -15.64 34.58
N VAL A 62 26.16 -16.81 34.18
CA VAL A 62 26.48 -17.11 32.78
C VAL A 62 25.23 -17.07 31.89
N TRP A 63 24.14 -17.72 32.28
CA TRP A 63 22.92 -17.73 31.47
C TRP A 63 22.13 -16.41 31.53
N ILE A 64 22.48 -15.47 32.42
CA ILE A 64 21.91 -14.11 32.42
C ILE A 64 22.73 -13.22 31.48
N ILE A 65 24.06 -13.22 31.65
CA ILE A 65 24.95 -12.33 30.90
C ILE A 65 24.94 -12.67 29.42
N ILE A 66 25.01 -13.96 29.05
CA ILE A 66 25.07 -14.35 27.64
C ILE A 66 23.83 -13.87 26.85
N PRO A 67 22.59 -14.13 27.28
CA PRO A 67 21.41 -13.61 26.58
C PRO A 67 21.32 -12.09 26.59
N VAL A 68 21.69 -11.42 27.69
CA VAL A 68 21.68 -9.94 27.74
C VAL A 68 22.63 -9.34 26.70
N VAL A 69 23.87 -9.84 26.61
CA VAL A 69 24.84 -9.37 25.61
C VAL A 69 24.35 -9.68 24.20
N LEU A 70 23.88 -10.91 23.97
CA LEU A 70 23.40 -11.34 22.66
C LEU A 70 22.21 -10.50 22.18
N THR A 71 21.19 -10.32 23.02
CA THR A 71 19.99 -9.54 22.67
C THR A 71 20.31 -8.05 22.50
N SER A 72 21.24 -7.51 23.28
CA SER A 72 21.72 -6.12 23.11
C SER A 72 22.41 -5.92 21.76
N PHE A 73 23.24 -6.88 21.34
CA PHE A 73 23.87 -6.86 20.03
C PHE A 73 22.84 -6.98 18.90
N MET A 74 21.87 -7.90 19.03
CA MET A 74 20.76 -8.05 18.07
C MET A 74 19.95 -6.75 17.94
N PHE A 75 19.64 -6.11 19.07
CA PHE A 75 18.95 -4.82 19.09
C PHE A 75 19.75 -3.75 18.36
N TYR A 76 21.04 -3.59 18.67
CA TYR A 76 21.89 -2.59 18.02
C TYR A 76 21.97 -2.81 16.49
N TYR A 77 22.17 -4.06 16.06
CA TYR A 77 22.25 -4.39 14.64
C TYR A 77 20.94 -4.06 13.90
N GLY A 78 19.79 -4.48 14.45
CA GLY A 78 18.48 -4.16 13.86
C GLY A 78 18.12 -2.67 13.93
N TRP A 79 18.60 -1.94 14.95
CA TRP A 79 18.35 -0.51 15.11
C TRP A 79 19.00 0.32 14.01
N ILE A 80 20.22 -0.02 13.61
CA ILE A 80 20.92 0.67 12.51
C ILE A 80 20.16 0.52 11.20
N ASP A 81 19.67 -0.67 10.89
CA ASP A 81 18.86 -0.91 9.69
C ASP A 81 17.49 -0.24 9.77
N TYR A 82 16.86 -0.24 10.94
CA TYR A 82 15.60 0.47 11.18
C TYR A 82 15.72 1.97 10.89
N ILE A 83 16.78 2.62 11.35
CA ILE A 83 17.01 4.05 11.09
C ILE A 83 17.06 4.32 9.59
N LYS A 84 17.76 3.49 8.80
CA LYS A 84 17.80 3.63 7.33
C LYS A 84 16.37 3.63 6.77
N THR A 85 15.52 2.69 7.17
CA THR A 85 14.12 2.63 6.67
C THR A 85 13.24 3.81 7.10
N ARG A 86 13.69 4.67 8.03
CA ARG A 86 12.92 5.82 8.54
C ARG A 86 13.47 7.18 8.10
N GLN A 87 14.70 7.24 7.59
CA GLN A 87 15.32 8.48 7.12
C GLN A 87 15.08 8.66 5.62
N VAL A 88 14.02 9.40 5.28
CA VAL A 88 13.70 9.74 3.88
C VAL A 88 14.76 10.69 3.32
N PRO A 89 15.36 10.42 2.14
CA PRO A 89 16.26 11.36 1.47
C PRO A 89 15.54 12.65 1.05
N ASP A 90 16.21 13.80 1.17
CA ASP A 90 15.61 15.12 0.87
C ASP A 90 15.18 15.29 -0.60
N ASN A 91 15.78 14.53 -1.52
CA ASN A 91 15.47 14.54 -2.95
C ASN A 91 14.43 13.49 -3.38
N ALA A 92 13.69 12.91 -2.43
CA ALA A 92 12.67 11.91 -2.71
C ALA A 92 11.48 12.50 -3.48
N MET A 93 11.05 11.82 -4.55
CA MET A 93 9.82 12.18 -5.24
C MET A 93 8.62 11.76 -4.38
N GLU A 94 7.74 12.71 -4.05
CA GLU A 94 6.49 12.42 -3.34
C GLU A 94 5.43 11.88 -4.31
N ILE A 95 4.90 10.70 -4.01
CA ILE A 95 3.73 10.12 -4.71
C ILE A 95 2.70 9.75 -3.65
N LYS A 96 1.55 10.43 -3.65
CA LYS A 96 0.50 10.18 -2.66
C LYS A 96 -0.17 8.85 -2.92
N VAL A 97 -0.42 8.08 -1.87
CA VAL A 97 -1.10 6.79 -1.94
C VAL A 97 -2.40 6.87 -1.17
N ASP A 98 -3.52 6.76 -1.88
CA ASP A 98 -4.82 6.55 -1.29
C ASP A 98 -5.19 5.06 -1.38
N ALA A 99 -5.75 4.53 -0.29
CA ALA A 99 -6.30 3.19 -0.22
C ALA A 99 -7.80 3.23 0.11
N GLY A 100 -8.57 2.37 -0.55
CA GLY A 100 -9.96 2.08 -0.20
C GLY A 100 -10.28 0.62 -0.46
N MET A 101 -11.41 0.12 0.02
CA MET A 101 -11.88 -1.24 -0.25
C MET A 101 -12.31 -1.37 -1.73
N TRP A 102 -11.64 -2.07 -2.62
CA TRP A 102 -10.34 -2.75 -2.52
C TRP A 102 -9.45 -2.31 -3.69
N TRP A 103 -8.94 -1.09 -3.59
CA TRP A 103 -8.23 -0.37 -4.64
C TRP A 103 -7.11 0.51 -4.08
N TRP A 104 -6.13 0.77 -4.93
CA TRP A 104 -5.04 1.71 -4.70
C TRP A 104 -5.13 2.85 -5.71
N LYS A 105 -4.80 4.07 -5.28
CA LYS A 105 -4.62 5.22 -6.17
C LYS A 105 -3.29 5.90 -5.86
N PHE A 106 -2.54 6.20 -6.92
CA PHE A 106 -1.24 6.85 -6.88
C PHE A 106 -1.36 8.21 -7.56
N THR A 107 -1.13 9.30 -6.82
CA THR A 107 -1.18 10.66 -7.34
C THR A 107 0.23 11.25 -7.40
N TYR A 108 0.68 11.57 -8.61
CA TYR A 108 2.02 12.08 -8.89
C TYR A 108 2.09 13.62 -8.79
N PRO A 109 3.29 14.22 -8.64
CA PRO A 109 3.46 15.67 -8.51
C PRO A 109 2.92 16.50 -9.68
N ASN A 110 2.92 15.95 -10.90
CA ASN A 110 2.37 16.59 -12.09
C ASN A 110 0.83 16.50 -12.18
N GLY A 111 0.17 15.87 -11.21
CA GLY A 111 -1.28 15.70 -11.18
C GLY A 111 -1.80 14.48 -11.94
N LEU A 112 -0.91 13.61 -12.44
CA LEU A 112 -1.29 12.30 -12.96
C LEU A 112 -1.84 11.43 -11.81
N GLU A 113 -2.91 10.68 -12.08
CA GLU A 113 -3.41 9.65 -11.16
C GLU A 113 -3.45 8.28 -11.85
N GLN A 114 -2.94 7.26 -11.14
CA GLN A 114 -3.01 5.86 -11.56
C GLN A 114 -3.76 5.02 -10.52
N GLY A 115 -4.69 4.19 -10.96
CA GLY A 115 -5.41 3.22 -10.13
C GLY A 115 -4.74 1.85 -10.07
N SER A 116 -5.36 0.90 -9.37
CA SER A 116 -4.86 -0.49 -9.22
C SER A 116 -4.50 -1.17 -10.55
N ASP A 117 -5.27 -0.95 -11.61
CA ASP A 117 -5.03 -1.57 -12.93
C ASP A 117 -3.75 -1.05 -13.58
N GLN A 118 -3.37 0.20 -13.30
CA GLN A 118 -2.20 0.87 -13.87
C GLN A 118 -0.96 0.72 -13.01
N GLY A 119 -1.12 0.52 -11.70
CA GLY A 119 -0.03 0.36 -10.75
C GLY A 119 0.74 1.64 -10.44
N LEU A 120 1.80 1.49 -9.65
CA LEU A 120 2.75 2.53 -9.28
C LEU A 120 3.96 2.47 -10.22
N THR A 121 4.23 3.51 -10.98
CA THR A 121 5.38 3.58 -11.89
C THR A 121 6.48 4.45 -11.29
N VAL A 122 7.71 3.93 -11.18
CA VAL A 122 8.83 4.63 -10.54
C VAL A 122 10.15 4.38 -11.29
N PRO A 123 11.13 5.30 -11.22
CA PRO A 123 12.45 5.07 -11.76
C PRO A 123 13.33 4.25 -10.82
N VAL A 124 14.18 3.39 -11.38
CA VAL A 124 15.26 2.71 -10.64
C VAL A 124 16.28 3.72 -10.08
N ASN A 125 16.91 3.40 -8.95
CA ASN A 125 17.95 4.17 -8.26
C ASN A 125 17.55 5.63 -8.00
N SER A 126 16.29 5.83 -7.60
CA SER A 126 15.73 7.13 -7.23
C SER A 126 14.89 6.97 -5.97
N PRO A 127 15.04 7.85 -4.97
CA PRO A 127 14.25 7.77 -3.76
C PRO A 127 12.80 8.21 -4.00
N ILE A 128 11.86 7.40 -3.51
CA ILE A 128 10.41 7.63 -3.60
C ILE A 128 9.85 7.72 -2.20
N TYR A 129 9.10 8.78 -1.92
CA TYR A 129 8.38 9.01 -0.67
C TYR A 129 6.88 8.84 -0.89
N LEU A 130 6.25 8.02 -0.06
CA LEU A 130 4.84 7.64 -0.17
C LEU A 130 4.10 8.01 1.12
N PRO A 131 3.45 9.19 1.20
CA PRO A 131 2.47 9.44 2.25
C PRO A 131 1.24 8.57 1.99
N LEU A 132 0.79 7.86 3.04
CA LEU A 132 -0.23 6.82 2.95
C LEU A 132 -1.50 7.27 3.67
N HIS A 133 -2.61 7.28 2.94
CA HIS A 133 -3.92 7.67 3.43
C HIS A 133 -4.97 6.61 3.09
N SER A 134 -5.86 6.31 4.04
CA SER A 134 -7.02 5.45 3.76
C SER A 134 -8.30 6.27 3.83
N VAL A 135 -9.20 6.02 2.88
CA VAL A 135 -10.51 6.68 2.81
C VAL A 135 -11.60 5.96 3.60
N ASP A 136 -11.33 4.75 4.10
CA ASP A 136 -12.35 3.92 4.75
C ASP A 136 -11.88 3.15 6.00
N VAL A 137 -11.19 2.02 5.85
CA VAL A 137 -10.74 1.12 6.92
C VAL A 137 -9.22 1.04 6.93
N VAL A 138 -8.64 0.31 7.88
CA VAL A 138 -7.20 0.06 7.86
C VAL A 138 -6.84 -0.84 6.67
N HIS A 139 -5.76 -0.47 5.97
CA HIS A 139 -5.07 -1.29 4.97
C HIS A 139 -3.59 -1.36 5.34
N SER A 140 -2.77 -2.06 4.55
CA SER A 140 -1.32 -2.01 4.74
C SER A 140 -0.60 -2.15 3.42
N PHE A 141 0.16 -1.11 3.05
CA PHE A 141 0.92 -1.05 1.81
C PHE A 141 2.19 -1.88 1.97
N SER A 142 2.32 -2.95 1.19
CA SER A 142 3.45 -3.88 1.28
C SER A 142 4.02 -4.18 -0.10
N ILE A 143 5.35 -4.04 -0.22
CA ILE A 143 6.11 -4.52 -1.38
C ILE A 143 7.13 -5.53 -0.86
N PRO A 144 6.82 -6.84 -0.86
CA PRO A 144 7.69 -7.84 -0.24
C PRO A 144 9.10 -7.82 -0.81
N ALA A 145 9.28 -7.67 -2.13
CA ALA A 145 10.58 -7.57 -2.78
C ALA A 145 11.46 -6.40 -2.27
N PHE A 146 10.83 -5.36 -1.71
CA PHE A 146 11.51 -4.18 -1.16
C PHE A 146 11.63 -4.24 0.36
N ARG A 147 11.05 -5.26 1.02
CA ARG A 147 10.97 -5.43 2.48
C ARG A 147 10.32 -4.24 3.19
N ILE A 148 9.39 -3.56 2.51
CA ILE A 148 8.59 -2.49 3.11
C ILE A 148 7.18 -3.01 3.38
N LYS A 149 6.67 -2.66 4.57
CA LYS A 149 5.27 -2.78 4.95
C LYS A 149 4.92 -1.58 5.84
N MET A 150 3.82 -0.91 5.55
CA MET A 150 3.33 0.20 6.38
C MET A 150 1.82 0.26 6.35
N ASP A 151 1.22 0.35 7.53
CA ASP A 151 -0.24 0.43 7.64
C ASP A 151 -0.76 1.78 7.15
N VAL A 152 -1.86 1.72 6.43
CA VAL A 152 -2.56 2.84 5.82
C VAL A 152 -3.85 3.02 6.60
N MET A 153 -3.98 4.13 7.32
CA MET A 153 -5.03 4.33 8.30
C MET A 153 -5.94 5.50 7.91
N PRO A 154 -7.25 5.41 8.17
CA PRO A 154 -8.12 6.57 8.13
C PRO A 154 -7.67 7.56 9.20
N LYS A 155 -7.42 8.80 8.81
CA LYS A 155 -7.02 9.86 9.74
C LYS A 155 -7.86 11.12 9.52
N PRO A 156 -8.13 11.90 10.57
CA PRO A 156 -8.73 13.22 10.42
C PRO A 156 -7.91 14.10 9.47
N GLU A 157 -8.59 15.03 8.80
CA GLU A 157 -7.92 16.01 7.93
C GLU A 157 -6.84 16.79 8.70
N GLY A 158 -5.67 16.96 8.08
CA GLY A 158 -4.52 17.63 8.69
C GLY A 158 -3.69 16.78 9.66
N ALA A 159 -4.12 15.54 9.99
CA ALA A 159 -3.31 14.64 10.80
C ALA A 159 -2.08 14.12 10.05
N LYS A 160 -0.97 13.91 10.76
CA LYS A 160 0.26 13.35 10.17
C LYS A 160 -0.01 11.93 9.66
N LEU A 161 0.16 11.73 8.36
CA LEU A 161 -0.01 10.43 7.72
C LEU A 161 1.13 9.46 8.09
N ASN A 162 0.82 8.16 8.00
CA ASN A 162 1.90 7.18 7.93
C ASN A 162 2.57 7.33 6.57
N TYR A 163 3.83 6.94 6.47
CA TYR A 163 4.56 7.01 5.23
C TYR A 163 5.42 5.77 5.04
N SER A 164 5.65 5.44 3.78
CA SER A 164 6.73 4.53 3.39
C SER A 164 7.69 5.30 2.48
N TRP A 165 8.92 4.82 2.36
CA TRP A 165 9.83 5.29 1.34
C TRP A 165 10.70 4.13 0.89
N PHE A 166 11.23 4.21 -0.33
CA PHE A 166 12.18 3.23 -0.85
C PHE A 166 13.01 3.83 -1.99
N GLU A 167 14.11 3.15 -2.28
CA GLU A 167 14.87 3.32 -3.52
C GLU A 167 14.99 1.95 -4.20
N ALA A 168 14.37 1.79 -5.36
CA ALA A 168 14.35 0.52 -6.09
C ALA A 168 15.69 0.29 -6.80
N THR A 169 16.26 -0.91 -6.67
CA THR A 169 17.60 -1.24 -7.20
C THR A 169 17.56 -2.12 -8.45
N LYS A 170 16.38 -2.63 -8.81
CA LYS A 170 16.19 -3.52 -9.96
C LYS A 170 14.99 -3.09 -10.79
N VAL A 171 15.18 -3.03 -12.11
CA VAL A 171 14.13 -2.82 -13.11
C VAL A 171 13.24 -4.05 -13.17
N GLY A 172 11.93 -3.85 -13.30
CA GLY A 172 10.94 -4.91 -13.41
C GLY A 172 9.66 -4.61 -12.65
N ASP A 173 8.74 -5.58 -12.65
CA ASP A 173 7.46 -5.50 -11.97
C ASP A 173 7.50 -6.24 -10.64
N PHE A 174 7.06 -5.59 -9.57
CA PHE A 174 6.96 -6.20 -8.24
C PHE A 174 5.55 -6.03 -7.69
N ASP A 175 5.06 -7.04 -6.98
CA ASP A 175 3.70 -7.02 -6.46
C ASP A 175 3.57 -6.09 -5.24
N ILE A 176 2.51 -5.29 -5.24
CA ILE A 176 2.01 -4.55 -4.09
C ILE A 176 0.81 -5.33 -3.53
N TYR A 177 0.84 -5.61 -2.24
CA TYR A 177 -0.26 -6.27 -1.52
C TYR A 177 -0.87 -5.34 -0.49
N CYS A 178 -2.18 -5.47 -0.27
CA CYS A 178 -2.77 -5.13 1.02
C CYS A 178 -2.42 -6.20 2.06
N ALA A 179 -1.66 -5.82 3.09
CA ALA A 179 -1.18 -6.74 4.12
C ALA A 179 -1.90 -6.58 5.47
N GLU A 180 -3.09 -5.97 5.49
CA GLU A 180 -3.96 -5.85 6.65
C GLU A 180 -5.40 -6.16 6.25
N TYR A 181 -6.10 -7.01 7.01
CA TYR A 181 -7.42 -7.48 6.60
C TYR A 181 -8.42 -6.33 6.52
N CYS A 182 -8.85 -6.01 5.28
CA CYS A 182 -9.71 -4.88 4.98
C CYS A 182 -11.08 -5.29 4.40
N GLY A 183 -11.52 -6.53 4.63
CA GLY A 183 -12.84 -7.02 4.22
C GLY A 183 -12.83 -8.08 3.11
N ILE A 184 -13.99 -8.31 2.49
CA ILE A 184 -14.26 -9.50 1.67
C ILE A 184 -13.33 -9.68 0.46
N ASN A 185 -12.91 -8.60 -0.22
CA ASN A 185 -11.96 -8.69 -1.34
C ASN A 185 -10.54 -8.29 -0.93
N HIS A 186 -10.19 -8.40 0.35
CA HIS A 186 -8.83 -8.14 0.86
C HIS A 186 -7.75 -8.85 0.02
N ALA A 187 -7.95 -10.14 -0.27
CA ALA A 187 -7.01 -10.94 -1.06
C ALA A 187 -6.90 -10.50 -2.55
N GLN A 188 -7.85 -9.72 -3.05
CA GLN A 188 -7.84 -9.19 -4.42
C GLN A 188 -7.30 -7.75 -4.47
N MET A 189 -6.97 -7.15 -3.32
CA MET A 189 -6.42 -5.80 -3.23
C MET A 189 -4.91 -5.79 -3.56
N ILE A 190 -4.61 -6.22 -4.77
CA ILE A 190 -3.26 -6.37 -5.31
C ILE A 190 -3.06 -5.41 -6.49
N THR A 191 -1.84 -4.92 -6.64
CA THR A 191 -1.40 -4.13 -7.80
C THR A 191 0.10 -4.33 -7.99
N LYS A 192 0.74 -3.57 -8.87
CA LYS A 192 2.17 -3.68 -9.17
C LYS A 192 2.86 -2.35 -9.01
N VAL A 193 4.13 -2.40 -8.60
CA VAL A 193 5.10 -1.34 -8.86
C VAL A 193 5.89 -1.69 -10.12
N HIS A 194 5.87 -0.79 -11.10
CA HIS A 194 6.62 -0.85 -12.34
C HIS A 194 7.90 -0.02 -12.17
N VAL A 195 9.03 -0.70 -11.99
CA VAL A 195 10.33 -0.03 -11.87
C VAL A 195 10.98 0.07 -13.25
N LEU A 196 11.08 1.29 -13.77
CA LEU A 196 11.59 1.56 -15.10
C LEU A 196 13.05 2.06 -15.07
N PRO A 197 13.82 1.88 -16.16
CA PRO A 197 15.03 2.64 -16.38
C PRO A 197 14.76 4.14 -16.32
N LYS A 198 15.66 4.93 -15.71
CA LYS A 198 15.47 6.39 -15.53
C LYS A 198 15.04 7.13 -16.81
N ALA A 199 15.65 6.79 -17.93
CA ALA A 199 15.34 7.42 -19.22
C ALA A 199 13.94 7.07 -19.74
N GLU A 200 13.45 5.86 -19.47
CA GLU A 200 12.10 5.44 -19.85
C GLU A 200 11.05 6.07 -18.94
N PHE A 201 11.33 6.11 -17.63
CA PHE A 201 10.48 6.82 -16.67
C PHE A 201 10.33 8.30 -17.06
N GLU A 202 11.43 8.99 -17.38
CA GLU A 202 11.37 10.40 -17.77
C GLU A 202 10.52 10.61 -19.02
N LYS A 203 10.67 9.75 -20.05
CA LYS A 203 9.84 9.81 -21.26
C LYS A 203 8.36 9.61 -20.93
N TRP A 204 8.04 8.59 -20.13
CA TRP A 204 6.68 8.31 -19.70
C TRP A 204 6.08 9.47 -18.90
N TYR A 205 6.86 10.06 -17.97
CA TYR A 205 6.43 11.15 -17.12
C TYR A 205 6.20 12.45 -17.90
N GLN A 206 7.09 12.77 -18.84
CA GLN A 206 6.94 13.91 -19.75
C GLN A 206 5.75 13.72 -20.68
N GLN A 207 5.55 12.52 -21.22
CA GLN A 207 4.37 12.22 -22.04
C GLN A 207 3.08 12.40 -21.25
N ALA A 208 3.00 11.86 -20.04
CA ALA A 208 1.83 12.05 -19.16
C ALA A 208 1.57 13.53 -18.85
N THR A 209 2.63 14.31 -18.66
CA THR A 209 2.55 15.77 -18.42
C THR A 209 2.00 16.52 -19.64
N ASN A 210 2.48 16.17 -20.83
CA ASN A 210 1.99 16.71 -22.09
C ASN A 210 0.54 16.31 -22.34
N ASP A 211 0.17 15.06 -22.04
CA ASP A 211 -1.19 14.57 -22.19
C ASP A 211 -2.17 15.30 -21.25
N LEU A 212 -1.80 15.52 -19.99
CA LEU A 212 -2.54 16.35 -19.03
C LEU A 212 -2.73 17.79 -19.52
N SER A 213 -1.66 18.38 -20.05
CA SER A 213 -1.71 19.74 -20.59
C SER A 213 -2.59 19.83 -21.84
N SER A 214 -2.50 18.84 -22.74
CA SER A 214 -3.36 18.74 -23.92
C SER A 214 -4.83 18.50 -23.55
N ALA A 215 -5.08 17.73 -22.50
CA ALA A 215 -6.41 17.48 -21.98
C ALA A 215 -7.04 18.74 -21.39
N ASN A 216 -6.26 19.76 -21.04
CA ASN A 216 -6.73 21.04 -20.54
C ASN A 216 -6.81 22.15 -21.61
N THR A 217 -6.36 21.91 -22.84
CA THR A 217 -6.19 22.96 -23.86
C THR A 217 -6.76 22.62 -25.25
N ASP A 218 -7.44 21.48 -25.42
CA ASP A 218 -7.97 21.01 -26.71
C ASP A 218 -9.04 21.98 -27.29
N GLY A 219 -8.60 22.95 -28.11
CA GLY A 219 -9.47 23.97 -28.70
C GLY A 219 -10.08 24.96 -27.69
N GLY A 220 -9.44 25.16 -26.53
CA GLY A 220 -9.95 26.03 -25.45
C GLY A 220 -11.00 25.38 -24.56
N LYS A 221 -11.23 24.07 -24.68
CA LYS A 221 -12.07 23.26 -23.78
C LYS A 221 -11.29 22.05 -23.31
N SER A 222 -11.46 21.65 -22.06
CA SER A 222 -10.83 20.43 -21.56
C SER A 222 -11.45 19.18 -22.23
N ASN A 223 -10.64 18.16 -22.48
CA ASN A 223 -11.05 16.90 -23.09
C ASN A 223 -11.44 15.89 -21.99
N GLY A 224 -12.74 15.76 -21.73
CA GLY A 224 -13.27 14.91 -20.66
C GLY A 224 -12.87 13.44 -20.76
N LYS A 225 -12.77 12.89 -21.97
CA LYS A 225 -12.34 11.50 -22.17
C LYS A 225 -10.90 11.26 -21.71
N LYS A 226 -10.00 12.18 -22.05
CA LYS A 226 -8.60 12.11 -21.60
C LYS A 226 -8.51 12.30 -20.09
N LEU A 227 -9.22 13.28 -19.54
CA LEU A 227 -9.26 13.51 -18.09
C LEU A 227 -9.77 12.27 -17.33
N PHE A 228 -10.76 11.57 -17.86
CA PHE A 228 -11.29 10.35 -17.23
C PHE A 228 -10.22 9.26 -17.06
N ALA A 229 -9.30 9.13 -18.01
CA ALA A 229 -8.18 8.20 -17.91
C ALA A 229 -7.05 8.74 -17.01
N LEU A 230 -6.72 10.03 -17.14
CA LEU A 230 -5.60 10.68 -16.46
C LEU A 230 -5.85 10.98 -14.97
N LYS A 231 -7.12 11.07 -14.56
CA LYS A 231 -7.58 11.26 -13.17
C LYS A 231 -8.03 9.93 -12.54
N GLY A 232 -7.50 8.80 -13.02
CA GLY A 232 -7.70 7.47 -12.43
C GLY A 232 -9.14 6.92 -12.43
N CYS A 233 -10.12 7.59 -13.05
CA CYS A 233 -11.53 7.19 -12.96
C CYS A 233 -11.77 5.79 -13.57
N ILE A 234 -11.01 5.42 -14.60
CA ILE A 234 -11.05 4.10 -15.26
C ILE A 234 -10.73 2.93 -14.31
N GLY A 235 -9.95 3.17 -13.24
CA GLY A 235 -9.59 2.14 -12.26
C GLY A 235 -10.78 1.68 -11.43
N CYS A 236 -11.79 2.54 -11.27
CA CYS A 236 -12.96 2.25 -10.45
C CYS A 236 -14.26 2.11 -11.27
N HIS A 237 -14.38 2.83 -12.37
CA HIS A 237 -15.62 2.92 -13.14
C HIS A 237 -15.48 2.31 -14.54
N SER A 238 -16.49 1.57 -14.97
CA SER A 238 -16.61 1.06 -16.33
C SER A 238 -17.48 1.99 -17.19
N THR A 239 -17.32 1.89 -18.51
CA THR A 239 -18.15 2.57 -19.50
C THR A 239 -18.95 1.59 -20.37
N ASP A 240 -18.95 0.31 -20.03
CA ASP A 240 -19.52 -0.78 -20.83
C ASP A 240 -20.78 -1.42 -20.20
N GLY A 241 -21.08 -1.10 -18.93
CA GLY A 241 -22.19 -1.67 -18.17
C GLY A 241 -21.74 -2.62 -17.05
N THR A 242 -20.47 -3.02 -17.00
CA THR A 242 -19.95 -3.95 -16.00
C THR A 242 -19.85 -3.30 -14.62
N LYS A 243 -20.19 -4.03 -13.56
CA LYS A 243 -19.99 -3.56 -12.18
C LYS A 243 -18.53 -3.77 -11.78
N ARG A 244 -17.88 -2.72 -11.27
CA ARG A 244 -16.51 -2.74 -10.72
C ARG A 244 -16.55 -2.30 -9.25
N VAL A 245 -15.49 -1.64 -8.80
CA VAL A 245 -15.42 -0.92 -7.52
C VAL A 245 -16.53 0.14 -7.45
N GLY A 246 -16.66 0.95 -8.51
CA GLY A 246 -17.73 1.93 -8.69
C GLY A 246 -18.80 1.48 -9.69
N PRO A 247 -19.92 2.22 -9.79
CA PRO A 247 -20.95 1.97 -10.78
C PRO A 247 -20.45 2.19 -12.20
N SER A 248 -21.04 1.45 -13.15
CA SER A 248 -20.93 1.78 -14.57
C SER A 248 -21.46 3.19 -14.82
N LEU A 249 -20.78 3.88 -15.73
CA LEU A 249 -21.11 5.24 -16.18
C LEU A 249 -21.78 5.23 -17.56
N LYS A 250 -22.03 4.05 -18.13
CA LYS A 250 -22.77 3.89 -19.39
C LYS A 250 -24.22 4.35 -19.26
N GLY A 251 -24.68 5.14 -20.22
CA GLY A 251 -26.06 5.58 -20.32
C GLY A 251 -26.47 6.61 -19.27
N LEU A 252 -25.52 7.40 -18.76
CA LEU A 252 -25.83 8.52 -17.87
C LEU A 252 -26.49 9.63 -18.69
N SER A 253 -27.72 9.98 -18.36
CA SER A 253 -28.43 11.07 -19.03
C SER A 253 -29.17 11.96 -18.03
N ILE A 254 -29.16 13.28 -18.29
CA ILE A 254 -29.95 14.23 -17.51
C ILE A 254 -31.44 13.85 -17.60
N GLY A 255 -32.16 13.90 -16.47
CA GLY A 255 -33.57 13.53 -16.40
C GLY A 255 -33.84 12.02 -16.42
N SER A 256 -32.81 11.19 -16.31
CA SER A 256 -32.99 9.76 -16.00
C SER A 256 -33.09 9.54 -14.49
N ASN A 257 -33.90 8.55 -14.10
CA ASN A 257 -34.05 8.16 -12.71
C ASN A 257 -32.85 7.31 -12.26
N ARG A 258 -32.27 7.65 -11.11
CA ARG A 258 -31.25 6.83 -10.44
C ARG A 258 -31.64 6.57 -8.99
N LYS A 259 -31.52 5.31 -8.57
CA LYS A 259 -31.69 4.94 -7.16
C LYS A 259 -30.39 5.20 -6.40
N VAL A 260 -30.51 5.96 -5.32
CA VAL A 260 -29.40 6.30 -4.43
C VAL A 260 -29.80 6.10 -2.98
N VAL A 261 -28.82 5.87 -2.13
CA VAL A 261 -28.94 5.82 -0.68
C VAL A 261 -28.38 7.12 -0.12
N THR A 262 -29.24 7.91 0.52
CA THR A 262 -28.89 9.20 1.13
C THR A 262 -29.18 9.10 2.61
N ALA A 263 -28.17 9.27 3.46
CA ALA A 263 -28.29 9.10 4.91
C ALA A 263 -28.98 7.77 5.31
N GLY A 264 -28.65 6.68 4.60
CA GLY A 264 -29.17 5.33 4.86
C GLY A 264 -30.58 5.05 4.32
N LYS A 265 -31.23 6.01 3.65
CA LYS A 265 -32.56 5.81 3.04
C LYS A 265 -32.47 5.71 1.53
N LEU A 266 -33.08 4.67 0.97
CA LEU A 266 -33.20 4.50 -0.47
C LEU A 266 -34.19 5.54 -1.02
N ARG A 267 -33.76 6.30 -2.03
CA ARG A 267 -34.60 7.24 -2.77
C ARG A 267 -34.28 7.20 -4.26
N THR A 268 -35.25 7.60 -5.07
CA THR A 268 -35.04 7.82 -6.50
C THR A 268 -34.81 9.32 -6.71
N ILE A 269 -33.69 9.66 -7.33
CA ILE A 269 -33.37 11.02 -7.76
C ILE A 269 -33.38 11.09 -9.29
N GLN A 270 -33.59 12.29 -9.81
CA GLN A 270 -33.36 12.60 -11.21
C GLN A 270 -31.91 13.04 -11.38
N ILE A 271 -31.20 12.47 -12.36
CA ILE A 271 -29.84 12.92 -12.66
C ILE A 271 -29.92 14.34 -13.21
N ASP A 272 -29.28 15.28 -12.52
CA ASP A 272 -29.07 16.65 -12.96
C ASP A 272 -27.59 17.04 -12.84
N GLN A 273 -27.26 18.24 -13.29
CA GLN A 273 -25.90 18.78 -13.23
C GLN A 273 -25.37 18.81 -11.79
N SER A 274 -26.20 19.24 -10.83
CA SER A 274 -25.85 19.35 -9.41
C SER A 274 -25.46 18.00 -8.82
N TYR A 275 -26.22 16.95 -9.14
CA TYR A 275 -25.92 15.59 -8.72
C TYR A 275 -24.58 15.10 -9.27
N LEU A 276 -24.24 15.38 -10.54
CA LEU A 276 -22.96 14.97 -11.12
C LEU A 276 -21.78 15.73 -10.48
N GLU A 277 -21.91 17.03 -10.26
CA GLU A 277 -20.90 17.85 -9.57
C GLU A 277 -20.71 17.40 -8.11
N GLN A 278 -21.81 17.12 -7.41
CA GLN A 278 -21.77 16.59 -6.05
C GLN A 278 -21.16 15.18 -6.03
N SER A 279 -21.44 14.35 -7.02
CA SER A 279 -20.85 13.00 -7.11
C SER A 279 -19.34 13.04 -7.33
N LEU A 280 -18.80 14.10 -7.97
CA LEU A 280 -17.36 14.28 -8.14
C LEU A 280 -16.70 14.86 -6.88
N THR A 281 -17.35 15.83 -6.22
CA THR A 281 -16.74 16.59 -5.11
C THR A 281 -17.05 16.01 -3.72
N LYS A 282 -18.23 15.42 -3.54
CA LYS A 282 -18.76 14.83 -2.30
C LYS A 282 -19.47 13.50 -2.60
N PRO A 283 -18.73 12.51 -3.16
CA PRO A 283 -19.30 11.26 -3.69
C PRO A 283 -20.16 10.46 -2.71
N ASN A 284 -19.89 10.58 -1.40
CA ASN A 284 -20.53 9.75 -0.37
C ASN A 284 -21.88 10.30 0.14
N ILE A 285 -22.38 11.42 -0.39
CA ILE A 285 -23.69 11.97 -0.01
C ILE A 285 -24.84 11.17 -0.64
N ASP A 286 -24.76 10.96 -1.97
CA ASP A 286 -25.80 10.29 -2.76
C ASP A 286 -25.22 9.03 -3.41
N LEU A 287 -25.15 7.97 -2.61
CA LEU A 287 -24.49 6.73 -2.98
C LEU A 287 -25.38 5.88 -3.88
N VAL A 288 -24.88 5.49 -5.06
CA VAL A 288 -25.64 4.63 -5.98
C VAL A 288 -25.99 3.31 -5.32
N GLU A 289 -27.24 2.85 -5.48
CA GLU A 289 -27.72 1.61 -4.88
C GLU A 289 -26.77 0.42 -5.16
N GLY A 290 -26.40 -0.30 -4.09
CA GLY A 290 -25.53 -1.47 -4.18
C GLY A 290 -24.02 -1.19 -4.21
N PHE A 291 -23.60 0.05 -3.95
CA PHE A 291 -22.20 0.44 -3.77
C PHE A 291 -21.93 0.90 -2.34
N THR A 292 -20.64 0.96 -1.96
CA THR A 292 -20.16 1.42 -0.66
C THR A 292 -19.56 2.83 -0.79
N PRO A 293 -19.49 3.64 0.29
CA PRO A 293 -19.00 5.02 0.26
C PRO A 293 -17.46 5.08 0.24
N ILE A 294 -16.86 4.52 -0.81
CA ILE A 294 -15.41 4.32 -0.97
C ILE A 294 -14.79 5.23 -2.03
N MET A 295 -15.59 6.00 -2.77
CA MET A 295 -15.06 6.89 -3.81
C MET A 295 -14.45 8.13 -3.14
N PRO A 296 -13.16 8.46 -3.41
CA PRO A 296 -12.55 9.66 -2.85
C PRO A 296 -13.12 10.92 -3.52
N PRO A 297 -13.19 12.06 -2.81
CA PRO A 297 -13.41 13.37 -3.42
C PRO A 297 -12.39 13.65 -4.52
N GLN A 298 -12.85 14.12 -5.68
CA GLN A 298 -11.98 14.44 -6.82
C GLN A 298 -11.48 15.88 -6.75
N GLN A 299 -10.18 16.07 -6.92
CA GLN A 299 -9.55 17.39 -7.01
C GLN A 299 -9.48 17.83 -8.47
N LEU A 300 -10.48 18.61 -8.88
CA LEU A 300 -10.66 19.06 -10.27
C LEU A 300 -10.89 20.57 -10.31
N THR A 301 -10.25 21.24 -11.26
CA THR A 301 -10.62 22.60 -11.66
C THR A 301 -12.05 22.62 -12.23
N ASP A 302 -12.69 23.78 -12.26
CA ASP A 302 -14.05 23.89 -12.77
C ASP A 302 -14.14 23.52 -14.26
N GLN A 303 -13.11 23.84 -15.04
CA GLN A 303 -13.01 23.45 -16.46
C GLN A 303 -12.87 21.93 -16.63
N GLU A 304 -11.98 21.29 -15.86
CA GLU A 304 -11.82 19.82 -15.88
C GLU A 304 -13.12 19.13 -15.47
N ARG A 305 -13.80 19.66 -14.44
CA ARG A 305 -15.06 19.12 -13.92
C ARG A 305 -16.15 19.17 -14.99
N GLN A 306 -16.33 20.31 -15.64
CA GLN A 306 -17.35 20.43 -16.68
C GLN A 306 -17.05 19.51 -17.87
N ALA A 307 -15.81 19.47 -18.34
CA ALA A 307 -15.42 18.59 -19.43
C ALA A 307 -15.63 17.11 -19.09
N LEU A 308 -15.33 16.70 -17.86
CA LEU A 308 -15.62 15.35 -17.38
C LEU A 308 -17.11 15.08 -17.41
N ILE A 309 -17.95 15.98 -16.87
CA ILE A 309 -19.41 15.83 -16.89
C ILE A 309 -19.93 15.70 -18.33
N ASP A 310 -19.47 16.54 -19.25
CA ASP A 310 -19.86 16.48 -20.66
C ASP A 310 -19.50 15.12 -21.29
N TYR A 311 -18.31 14.59 -20.99
CA TYR A 311 -17.92 13.26 -21.42
C TYR A 311 -18.77 12.15 -20.79
N LEU A 312 -19.04 12.23 -19.48
CA LEU A 312 -19.88 11.25 -18.77
C LEU A 312 -21.29 11.16 -19.36
N LEU A 313 -21.86 12.29 -19.76
CA LEU A 313 -23.17 12.36 -20.42
C LEU A 313 -23.15 11.88 -21.88
N SER A 314 -21.97 11.66 -22.46
CA SER A 314 -21.81 11.14 -23.82
C SER A 314 -21.68 9.61 -23.89
N LEU A 315 -21.59 8.93 -22.74
CA LEU A 315 -21.40 7.48 -22.59
C LEU A 315 -22.73 6.71 -22.56
#